data_AF-A0A3S0N4I1-F1
#
_entry.id   AF-A0A3S0N4I1-F1
#
_cell.length_a   1.000
_cell.length_b   1.000
_cell.length_c   1.000
_cell.angle_alpha   90.00
_cell.angle_beta   90.00
_cell.angle_gamma   90.00
#
_symmetry.space_group_name_H-M   'P 1'
#
loop_
_entity.id
_entity.type
_entity.pdbx_description
1 polymer ?
#
loop_
_entity_poly.entity_id
_entity_poly.type
_entity_poly.pdbx_seq_one_letter_code
_entity_poly.pdbx_strand_id
1 'polypeptide(L)'
;MNDSYHTVIPEGDADSFVQLGEHYSKDKNHVYFDKRILNGADIPSFGSVSGYFAKDKDHVYHEDDVLKDADAASFVHLEGPYFKDKNHIYCSDSILPVDIADADKLKIWSADGHHITSPLITDGKNIFLYNTLLEGTQLDIPSFGVVSKQPLYYDKNGIYEINYTQRSERYFLKRFHFIILSLRITAMCL
;
A
#
# COMPACT_ATOMS: atom_id res chain seq x y z
N MET A 1 30.19 -24.96 -10.45
CA MET A 1 29.14 -24.49 -9.52
C MET A 1 29.53 -23.07 -9.19
N ASN A 2 28.65 -22.10 -9.43
CA ASN A 2 28.97 -20.68 -9.30
C ASN A 2 28.72 -20.27 -7.84
N ASP A 3 29.76 -19.88 -7.10
CA ASP A 3 29.69 -19.48 -5.68
C ASP A 3 29.04 -18.08 -5.49
N SER A 4 27.97 -17.77 -6.23
CA SER A 4 27.42 -16.41 -6.35
C SER A 4 26.40 -16.02 -5.29
N TYR A 5 26.44 -16.62 -4.09
CA TYR A 5 25.55 -16.26 -2.97
C TYR A 5 26.25 -15.55 -1.80
N HIS A 6 27.58 -15.45 -1.81
CA HIS A 6 28.32 -14.68 -0.82
C HIS A 6 28.58 -13.28 -1.34
N THR A 7 27.62 -12.38 -1.16
CA THR A 7 27.88 -10.96 -1.31
C THR A 7 28.29 -10.40 0.04
N VAL A 8 29.48 -9.81 0.09
CA VAL A 8 30.04 -9.19 1.30
C VAL A 8 29.40 -7.82 1.51
N ILE A 9 29.03 -7.51 2.74
CA ILE A 9 28.64 -6.16 3.13
C ILE A 9 29.91 -5.30 3.18
N PRO A 10 30.01 -4.24 2.37
CA PRO A 10 31.21 -3.41 2.34
C PRO A 10 31.41 -2.74 3.71
N GLU A 11 32.66 -2.79 4.19
CA GLU A 11 33.09 -2.12 5.44
C GLU A 11 32.34 -2.58 6.70
N GLY A 12 31.65 -3.73 6.65
CA GLY A 12 30.82 -4.23 7.73
C GLY A 12 31.60 -4.63 8.99
N ASP A 13 31.10 -4.16 10.14
CA ASP A 13 31.56 -4.56 11.47
C ASP A 13 30.65 -5.68 12.01
N ALA A 14 31.14 -6.92 11.94
CA ALA A 14 30.37 -8.10 12.33
C ALA A 14 29.99 -8.12 13.83
N ASP A 15 30.80 -7.51 14.69
CA ASP A 15 30.58 -7.52 16.15
C ASP A 15 29.41 -6.64 16.58
N SER A 16 29.06 -5.62 15.78
CA SER A 16 27.97 -4.68 16.07
C SER A 16 26.80 -4.77 15.07
N PHE A 17 26.82 -5.76 14.17
CA PHE A 17 25.81 -5.91 13.14
C PHE A 17 24.43 -6.28 13.71
N VAL A 18 23.40 -5.56 13.27
CA VAL A 18 22.00 -5.74 13.66
C VAL A 18 21.11 -5.70 12.42
N GLN A 19 20.33 -6.77 12.20
CA GLN A 19 19.29 -6.80 11.18
C GLN A 19 18.07 -5.99 11.62
N LEU A 20 17.55 -5.14 10.74
CA LEU A 20 16.39 -4.27 10.96
C LEU A 20 15.34 -4.53 9.88
N GLY A 21 14.37 -5.39 10.16
CA GLY A 21 13.35 -5.76 9.17
C GLY A 21 13.94 -6.59 8.01
N GLU A 22 13.28 -6.58 6.86
CA GLU A 22 13.65 -7.45 5.73
C GLU A 22 14.85 -6.91 4.94
N HIS A 23 14.89 -5.60 4.72
CA HIS A 23 15.86 -4.97 3.81
C HIS A 23 16.91 -4.11 4.50
N TYR A 24 16.75 -3.76 5.77
CA TYR A 24 17.69 -2.86 6.44
C TYR A 24 18.54 -3.58 7.46
N SER A 25 19.76 -3.09 7.65
CA SER A 25 20.62 -3.49 8.75
C SER A 25 21.52 -2.33 9.13
N LYS A 26 22.18 -2.41 10.29
CA LYS A 26 23.18 -1.43 10.69
C LYS A 26 24.28 -2.09 11.51
N ASP A 27 25.42 -1.44 11.54
CA ASP A 27 26.45 -1.69 12.54
C ASP A 27 26.82 -0.37 13.24
N LYS A 28 27.92 -0.33 13.99
CA LYS A 28 28.34 0.89 14.70
C LYS A 28 28.81 2.03 13.79
N ASN A 29 29.11 1.74 12.52
CA ASN A 29 29.73 2.65 11.55
C ASN A 29 28.80 3.02 10.39
N HIS A 30 27.88 2.13 9.99
CA HIS A 30 27.05 2.28 8.79
C HIS A 30 25.62 1.78 9.00
N VAL A 31 24.72 2.34 8.20
CA VAL A 31 23.40 1.75 7.91
C VAL A 31 23.45 1.16 6.51
N TYR A 32 22.77 0.04 6.31
CA TYR A 32 22.70 -0.68 5.05
C TYR A 32 21.27 -0.88 4.59
N PHE A 33 21.03 -0.66 3.30
CA PHE A 33 19.87 -1.17 2.57
C PHE A 33 20.33 -2.33 1.68
N ASP A 34 19.78 -3.50 1.93
CA ASP A 34 20.28 -4.82 1.54
C ASP A 34 21.78 -4.96 1.82
N LYS A 35 22.61 -4.60 0.84
CA LYS A 35 24.08 -4.76 0.87
C LYS A 35 24.81 -3.47 0.52
N ARG A 36 24.10 -2.36 0.44
CA ARG A 36 24.60 -1.03 0.06
C ARG A 36 24.59 -0.12 1.28
N ILE A 37 25.65 0.67 1.45
CA ILE A 37 25.72 1.68 2.51
C ILE A 37 24.71 2.78 2.20
N LEU A 38 23.83 3.07 3.15
CA LEU A 38 22.93 4.21 3.14
C LEU A 38 23.65 5.42 3.74
N ASN A 39 24.11 6.31 2.85
CA ASN A 39 24.89 7.48 3.27
C ASN A 39 24.00 8.54 3.92
N GLY A 40 24.52 9.16 5.00
CA GLY A 40 23.87 10.29 5.67
C GLY A 40 22.78 9.91 6.68
N ALA A 41 22.52 8.61 6.89
CA ALA A 41 21.63 8.13 7.94
C ALA A 41 22.23 8.32 9.34
N ASP A 42 21.42 8.78 10.29
CA ASP A 42 21.77 8.81 11.70
C ASP A 42 21.68 7.41 12.30
N ILE A 43 22.82 6.70 12.34
CA ILE A 43 22.95 5.31 12.79
C ILE A 43 22.30 5.07 14.18
N PRO A 44 22.50 5.93 15.20
CA PRO A 44 21.91 5.70 16.52
C PRO A 44 20.38 5.63 16.50
N SER A 45 19.71 6.53 15.77
CA SER A 45 18.24 6.59 15.70
C SER A 45 17.63 5.78 14.56
N PHE A 46 18.43 5.26 13.63
CA PHE A 46 17.94 4.50 12.49
C PHE A 46 17.18 3.24 12.90
N GLY A 47 15.99 3.05 12.33
CA GLY A 47 15.12 1.89 12.51
C GLY A 47 14.25 1.62 11.28
N SER A 48 14.00 0.34 10.99
CA SER A 48 13.05 -0.08 9.96
C SER A 48 11.61 0.23 10.41
N VAL A 49 10.77 0.67 9.47
CA VAL A 49 9.34 0.92 9.69
C VAL A 49 8.53 -0.27 9.19
N SER A 50 8.58 -0.57 7.88
CA SER A 50 7.90 -1.71 7.25
C SER A 50 8.34 -1.84 5.79
N GLY A 51 8.54 -3.07 5.31
CA GLY A 51 8.97 -3.34 3.93
C GLY A 51 10.23 -2.55 3.54
N TYR A 52 10.10 -1.73 2.49
CA TYR A 52 11.17 -0.88 1.96
C TYR A 52 11.31 0.47 2.69
N PHE A 53 10.57 0.71 3.77
CA PHE A 53 10.63 1.96 4.54
C PHE A 53 11.42 1.83 5.83
N ALA A 54 12.26 2.82 6.09
CA ALA A 54 12.96 3.03 7.35
C ALA A 54 12.99 4.51 7.70
N LYS A 55 13.44 4.85 8.90
CA LYS A 55 13.62 6.24 9.32
C LYS A 55 14.73 6.38 10.33
N ASP A 56 15.28 7.58 10.40
CA ASP A 56 16.07 8.05 11.53
C ASP A 56 15.35 9.24 12.21
N LYS A 57 16.06 9.98 13.06
CA LYS A 57 15.50 11.13 13.78
C LYS A 57 15.08 12.30 12.87
N ASP A 58 15.67 12.43 11.68
CA ASP A 58 15.49 13.59 10.79
C ASP A 58 14.80 13.21 9.47
N HIS A 59 14.97 11.98 8.98
CA HIS A 59 14.57 11.55 7.64
C HIS A 59 13.77 10.25 7.64
N VAL A 60 12.90 10.13 6.65
CA VAL A 60 12.29 8.85 6.23
C VAL A 60 13.00 8.40 4.96
N TYR A 61 13.24 7.11 4.84
CA TYR A 61 13.90 6.48 3.71
C TYR A 61 12.96 5.49 3.04
N HIS A 62 12.94 5.52 1.71
CA HIS A 62 12.41 4.46 0.86
C HIS A 62 13.58 3.87 0.08
N GLU A 63 13.88 2.60 0.33
CA GLU A 63 15.12 1.97 -0.14
C GLU A 63 16.38 2.77 0.27
N ASP A 64 17.15 3.27 -0.70
CA ASP A 64 18.32 4.11 -0.48
C ASP A 64 18.07 5.62 -0.67
N ASP A 65 16.82 6.03 -0.87
CA ASP A 65 16.42 7.41 -1.11
C ASP A 65 15.72 8.04 0.11
N VAL A 66 15.98 9.33 0.34
CA VAL A 66 15.22 10.12 1.32
C VAL A 66 13.85 10.46 0.74
N LEU A 67 12.80 10.05 1.43
CA LEU A 67 11.43 10.43 1.10
C LEU A 67 11.23 11.91 1.46
N LYS A 68 11.11 12.75 0.44
CA LYS A 68 10.92 14.20 0.60
C LYS A 68 9.59 14.51 1.27
N ASP A 69 9.58 15.59 2.05
CA ASP A 69 8.42 16.14 2.75
C ASP A 69 7.80 15.24 3.83
N ALA A 70 8.39 14.07 4.08
CA ALA A 70 7.97 13.17 5.16
C ALA A 70 8.47 13.64 6.52
N ASP A 71 7.59 13.61 7.51
CA ASP A 71 7.92 13.90 8.90
C ASP A 71 8.32 12.62 9.64
N ALA A 72 9.63 12.42 9.82
CA ALA A 72 10.18 11.21 10.43
C ALA A 72 9.61 10.91 11.83
N ALA A 73 9.36 11.94 12.64
CA ALA A 73 8.83 11.78 13.99
C ALA A 73 7.45 11.11 14.02
N SER A 74 6.58 11.42 13.06
CA SER A 74 5.20 10.90 12.99
C SER A 74 4.97 9.84 11.91
N PHE A 75 5.98 9.53 11.09
CA PHE A 75 5.87 8.52 10.03
C PHE A 75 5.65 7.10 10.59
N VAL A 76 4.56 6.46 10.17
CA VAL A 76 4.12 5.13 10.60
C VAL A 76 3.52 4.34 9.44
N HIS A 77 3.66 3.01 9.49
CA HIS A 77 2.97 2.09 8.57
C HIS A 77 1.50 1.97 8.98
N LEU A 78 0.60 1.92 7.98
CA LEU A 78 -0.81 1.66 8.19
C LEU A 78 -1.13 0.19 7.88
N GLU A 79 -1.26 -0.14 6.60
CA GLU A 79 -1.56 -1.49 6.13
C GLU A 79 -1.18 -1.59 4.65
N GLY A 80 -0.69 -2.75 4.21
CA GLY A 80 -0.27 -2.96 2.82
C GLY A 80 0.76 -1.92 2.38
N PRO A 81 0.59 -1.24 1.23
CA PRO A 81 1.51 -0.22 0.76
C PRO A 81 1.32 1.15 1.43
N TYR A 82 0.38 1.30 2.37
CA TYR A 82 -0.01 2.61 2.88
C TYR A 82 0.73 2.99 4.16
N PHE A 83 1.19 4.24 4.20
CA PHE A 83 1.86 4.86 5.33
C PHE A 83 1.22 6.22 5.61
N LYS A 84 1.51 6.80 6.77
CA LYS A 84 1.15 8.19 7.05
C LYS A 84 2.19 8.86 7.92
N ASP A 85 2.20 10.18 7.86
CA ASP A 85 2.76 11.03 8.90
C ASP A 85 1.71 12.07 9.34
N LYS A 86 2.14 13.12 10.04
CA LYS A 86 1.25 14.20 10.51
C LYS A 86 0.74 15.12 9.40
N ASN A 87 1.29 15.05 8.19
CA ASN A 87 1.02 15.95 7.07
C ASN A 87 0.33 15.23 5.90
N HIS A 88 0.69 13.98 5.64
CA HIS A 88 0.32 13.26 4.42
C HIS A 88 -0.03 11.78 4.69
N ILE A 89 -0.83 11.24 3.78
CA ILE A 89 -1.01 9.79 3.61
C ILE A 89 -0.22 9.39 2.35
N TYR A 90 0.47 8.25 2.41
CA TYR A 90 1.32 7.76 1.35
C TYR A 90 0.82 6.41 0.84
N CYS A 91 1.02 6.14 -0.45
CA CYS A 91 1.00 4.81 -1.03
C CYS A 91 2.39 4.56 -1.60
N SER A 92 3.14 3.66 -0.97
CA SER A 92 4.58 3.52 -1.16
C SER A 92 5.26 4.88 -0.99
N ASP A 93 6.03 5.34 -1.98
CA ASP A 93 6.78 6.60 -1.99
C ASP A 93 5.96 7.81 -2.46
N SER A 94 4.69 7.59 -2.84
CA SER A 94 3.83 8.62 -3.43
C SER A 94 2.85 9.18 -2.41
N ILE A 95 2.74 10.51 -2.32
CA ILE A 95 1.70 11.18 -1.53
C ILE A 95 0.33 10.95 -2.18
N LEU A 96 -0.62 10.44 -1.41
CA LEU A 96 -2.02 10.33 -1.82
C LEU A 96 -2.71 11.71 -1.73
N PRO A 97 -3.63 12.03 -2.67
CA PRO A 97 -4.41 13.26 -2.62
C PRO A 97 -5.58 13.14 -1.62
N VAL A 98 -5.25 12.83 -0.37
CA VAL A 98 -6.17 12.73 0.77
C VAL A 98 -5.89 13.87 1.73
N ASP A 99 -6.95 14.54 2.18
CA ASP A 99 -6.83 15.55 3.24
C ASP A 99 -6.49 14.85 4.56
N ILE A 100 -5.41 15.28 5.23
CA ILE A 100 -5.00 14.72 6.51
C ILE A 100 -6.07 14.86 7.60
N ALA A 101 -7.00 15.81 7.45
CA ALA A 101 -8.16 15.96 8.32
C ALA A 101 -9.16 14.79 8.22
N ASP A 102 -9.08 13.96 7.17
CA ASP A 102 -9.89 12.75 6.99
C ASP A 102 -9.11 11.47 7.36
N ALA A 103 -7.92 11.58 7.96
CA ALA A 103 -7.08 10.43 8.30
C ALA A 103 -7.74 9.44 9.28
N ASP A 104 -8.69 9.90 10.10
CA ASP A 104 -9.47 9.08 11.03
C ASP A 104 -10.61 8.29 10.36
N LYS A 105 -10.94 8.63 9.11
CA LYS A 105 -11.94 7.94 8.28
C LYS A 105 -11.32 6.91 7.35
N LEU A 106 -9.99 6.76 7.39
CA LEU A 106 -9.29 5.84 6.52
C LEU A 106 -9.76 4.41 6.76
N LYS A 107 -10.16 3.76 5.67
CA LYS A 107 -10.41 2.32 5.63
C LYS A 107 -9.59 1.73 4.50
N ILE A 108 -8.76 0.76 4.85
CA ILE A 108 -7.89 0.05 3.93
C ILE A 108 -8.48 -1.34 3.68
N TRP A 109 -8.42 -1.77 2.43
CA TRP A 109 -8.67 -3.14 2.03
C TRP A 109 -7.43 -3.65 1.32
N SER A 110 -6.48 -4.20 2.07
CA SER A 110 -5.30 -4.87 1.53
C SER A 110 -5.26 -6.31 2.04
N ALA A 111 -4.54 -7.21 1.36
CA ALA A 111 -4.37 -8.57 1.89
C ALA A 111 -3.20 -8.61 2.85
N ASP A 112 -3.50 -9.19 3.98
CA ASP A 112 -2.59 -9.99 4.77
C ASP A 112 -2.17 -11.26 3.99
N GLY A 113 -0.88 -11.33 3.62
CA GLY A 113 -0.20 -12.62 3.41
C GLY A 113 -0.50 -13.41 2.13
N HIS A 114 -0.65 -12.74 0.98
CA HIS A 114 -0.41 -13.25 -0.39
C HIS A 114 -1.57 -13.22 -1.41
N HIS A 115 -2.82 -12.81 -1.12
CA HIS A 115 -3.89 -12.87 -2.15
C HIS A 115 -4.98 -11.77 -2.14
N ILE A 116 -4.60 -10.49 -1.98
CA ILE A 116 -5.34 -9.36 -2.57
C ILE A 116 -4.35 -8.66 -3.47
N THR A 117 -4.62 -8.74 -4.77
CA THR A 117 -3.76 -8.22 -5.85
C THR A 117 -3.89 -6.71 -6.06
N SER A 118 -4.82 -6.08 -5.33
CA SER A 118 -5.33 -4.73 -5.62
C SER A 118 -5.75 -4.02 -4.32
N PRO A 119 -4.81 -3.51 -3.52
CA PRO A 119 -5.12 -2.80 -2.29
C PRO A 119 -5.94 -1.53 -2.58
N LEU A 120 -7.00 -1.33 -1.81
CA LEU A 120 -7.82 -0.13 -1.86
C LEU A 120 -7.69 0.67 -0.56
N ILE A 121 -7.85 1.98 -0.64
CA ILE A 121 -8.00 2.87 0.51
C ILE A 121 -9.13 3.87 0.25
N THR A 122 -9.88 4.24 1.29
CA THR A 122 -10.87 5.31 1.22
C THR A 122 -10.67 6.30 2.36
N ASP A 123 -10.93 7.58 2.09
CA ASP A 123 -11.04 8.69 3.06
C ASP A 123 -12.51 8.93 3.49
N GLY A 124 -13.43 8.05 3.08
CA GLY A 124 -14.87 8.20 3.26
C GLY A 124 -15.57 9.05 2.20
N LYS A 125 -14.83 9.69 1.28
CA LYS A 125 -15.33 10.52 0.17
C LYS A 125 -14.94 9.97 -1.20
N ASN A 126 -13.80 9.31 -1.27
CA ASN A 126 -13.13 8.78 -2.45
C ASN A 126 -12.63 7.37 -2.17
N ILE A 127 -12.43 6.58 -3.22
CA ILE A 127 -11.78 5.28 -3.14
C ILE A 127 -10.59 5.30 -4.10
N PHE A 128 -9.42 4.89 -3.61
CA PHE A 128 -8.19 4.80 -4.38
C PHE A 128 -7.77 3.34 -4.52
N LEU A 129 -7.33 2.98 -5.71
CA LEU A 129 -6.59 1.74 -6.01
C LEU A 129 -5.11 2.08 -6.05
N TYR A 130 -4.34 1.55 -5.10
CA TYR A 130 -3.01 2.07 -4.81
C TYR A 130 -3.07 3.61 -4.63
N ASN A 131 -2.42 4.35 -5.53
CA ASN A 131 -2.44 5.82 -5.58
C ASN A 131 -3.41 6.41 -6.61
N THR A 132 -4.20 5.58 -7.29
CA THR A 132 -5.09 6.00 -8.36
C THR A 132 -6.51 6.19 -7.85
N LEU A 133 -7.06 7.39 -7.99
CA LEU A 133 -8.48 7.65 -7.72
C LEU A 133 -9.36 6.80 -8.64
N LEU A 134 -10.26 6.01 -8.08
CA LEU A 134 -11.28 5.29 -8.84
C LEU A 134 -12.41 6.23 -9.18
N GLU A 135 -12.34 6.82 -10.37
CA GLU A 135 -13.39 7.65 -10.92
C GLU A 135 -14.51 6.79 -11.54
N GLY A 136 -15.76 7.27 -11.41
CA GLY A 136 -16.90 6.70 -12.12
C GLY A 136 -17.81 5.80 -11.26
N THR A 137 -19.09 5.85 -11.62
CA THR A 137 -20.23 5.30 -10.87
C THR A 137 -20.50 6.05 -9.57
N GLN A 138 -21.76 6.38 -9.27
CA GLN A 138 -22.14 6.91 -7.96
C GLN A 138 -22.04 5.79 -6.93
N LEU A 139 -20.82 5.56 -6.42
CA LEU A 139 -20.57 4.57 -5.39
C LEU A 139 -21.17 5.05 -4.08
N ASP A 140 -21.84 4.16 -3.37
CA ASP A 140 -22.21 4.37 -1.99
C ASP A 140 -21.07 3.92 -1.08
N ILE A 141 -20.12 4.83 -0.82
CA ILE A 141 -18.94 4.57 0.00
C ILE A 141 -19.28 3.99 1.39
N PRO A 142 -20.34 4.46 2.10
CA PRO A 142 -20.71 3.90 3.39
C PRO A 142 -21.02 2.39 3.36
N SER A 143 -21.59 1.88 2.27
CA SER A 143 -21.85 0.44 2.08
C SER A 143 -20.80 -0.28 1.24
N PHE A 144 -19.73 0.41 0.84
CA PHE A 144 -18.70 -0.18 -0.01
C PHE A 144 -17.91 -1.27 0.72
N GLY A 145 -17.66 -2.37 0.01
CA GLY A 145 -16.89 -3.50 0.52
C GLY A 145 -16.19 -4.29 -0.59
N VAL A 146 -15.27 -5.14 -0.14
CA VAL A 146 -14.52 -6.08 -0.99
C VAL A 146 -15.04 -7.50 -0.77
N VAL A 147 -15.12 -8.28 -1.85
CA VAL A 147 -15.36 -9.72 -1.76
C VAL A 147 -14.02 -10.40 -1.55
N SER A 148 -13.77 -10.92 -0.34
CA SER A 148 -12.50 -11.57 0.01
C SER A 148 -12.06 -12.61 -1.03
N LYS A 149 -10.78 -12.58 -1.41
CA LYS A 149 -10.13 -13.48 -2.39
C LYS A 149 -10.65 -13.40 -3.83
N GLN A 150 -11.52 -12.44 -4.15
CA GLN A 150 -11.95 -12.17 -5.52
C GLN A 150 -11.72 -10.68 -5.84
N PRO A 151 -11.37 -10.33 -7.08
CA PRO A 151 -11.25 -8.93 -7.49
C PRO A 151 -12.64 -8.30 -7.72
N LEU A 152 -13.57 -8.54 -6.80
CA LEU A 152 -14.95 -8.05 -6.83
C LEU A 152 -15.20 -7.12 -5.65
N TYR A 153 -15.98 -6.09 -5.94
CA TYR A 153 -16.31 -5.00 -5.04
C TYR A 153 -17.82 -4.84 -5.03
N TYR A 154 -18.38 -4.29 -3.96
CA TYR A 154 -19.82 -4.06 -3.89
C TYR A 154 -20.14 -2.82 -3.10
N ASP A 155 -21.34 -2.28 -3.32
CA ASP A 155 -22.04 -1.35 -2.46
C ASP A 155 -23.53 -1.72 -2.44
N LYS A 156 -24.37 -0.92 -1.78
CA LYS A 156 -25.83 -1.14 -1.78
C LYS A 156 -26.48 -1.08 -3.17
N ASN A 157 -25.80 -0.49 -4.15
CA ASN A 157 -26.30 -0.31 -5.50
C ASN A 157 -25.89 -1.48 -6.42
N GLY A 158 -24.83 -2.23 -6.13
CA GLY A 158 -24.49 -3.42 -6.90
C GLY A 158 -23.10 -3.98 -6.65
N ILE A 159 -22.67 -4.85 -7.58
CA ILE A 159 -21.36 -5.49 -7.59
C ILE A 159 -20.56 -4.91 -8.77
N TYR A 160 -19.26 -4.75 -8.57
CA TYR A 160 -18.32 -4.11 -9.48
C TYR A 160 -17.05 -4.93 -9.64
N GLU A 161 -16.39 -4.75 -10.77
CA GLU A 161 -15.03 -5.21 -11.05
C GLU A 161 -14.15 -4.02 -11.45
N ILE A 162 -12.88 -4.06 -11.07
CA ILE A 162 -11.90 -3.08 -11.56
C ILE A 162 -11.59 -3.40 -13.01
N ASN A 163 -11.76 -2.41 -13.87
CA ASN A 163 -11.36 -2.45 -15.27
C ASN A 163 -10.32 -1.37 -15.54
N TYR A 164 -9.52 -1.58 -16.58
CA TYR A 164 -8.59 -0.57 -17.11
C TYR A 164 -9.03 -0.16 -18.50
N THR A 165 -9.02 1.14 -18.79
CA THR A 165 -9.27 1.64 -20.14
C THR A 165 -7.99 2.23 -20.71
N GLN A 166 -7.57 1.72 -21.87
CA GLN A 166 -6.42 2.29 -22.60
C GLN A 166 -6.71 3.70 -23.12
N ARG A 167 -7.99 4.07 -23.31
CA ARG A 167 -8.36 5.37 -23.88
C ARG A 167 -8.01 6.54 -22.96
N SER A 168 -8.18 6.36 -21.65
CA SER A 168 -7.92 7.40 -20.65
C SER A 168 -6.85 6.99 -19.65
N GLU A 169 -6.19 5.85 -19.88
CA GLU A 169 -5.12 5.29 -19.05
C GLU A 169 -5.46 5.26 -17.55
N ARG A 170 -6.68 4.83 -17.24
CA ARG A 170 -7.24 4.86 -15.88
C ARG A 170 -7.92 3.54 -15.52
N TYR A 171 -7.86 3.23 -14.23
CA TYR A 171 -8.69 2.22 -13.61
C TYR A 171 -10.06 2.81 -13.25
N PHE A 172 -11.11 2.02 -13.39
CA PHE A 172 -12.47 2.39 -13.00
C PHE A 172 -13.26 1.16 -12.56
N LEU A 173 -14.32 1.39 -11.79
CA LEU A 173 -15.23 0.33 -11.38
C LEU A 173 -16.36 0.19 -12.40
N LYS A 174 -16.45 -1.00 -12.99
CA LYS A 174 -17.52 -1.36 -13.92
C LYS A 174 -18.57 -2.19 -13.19
N ARG A 175 -19.81 -1.72 -13.18
CA ARG A 175 -20.94 -2.42 -12.54
C ARG A 175 -21.34 -3.66 -13.36
N PHE A 176 -21.55 -4.78 -12.69
CA PHE A 176 -22.18 -5.95 -13.30
C PHE A 176 -23.66 -5.66 -13.59
N HIS A 177 -24.08 -5.94 -14.83
CA HIS A 177 -25.50 -5.99 -15.19
C HIS A 177 -25.97 -7.44 -15.10
N PHE A 178 -26.67 -7.80 -14.01
CA PHE A 178 -27.42 -9.05 -14.01
C PHE A 178 -28.67 -8.84 -14.88
N ILE A 179 -28.75 -9.51 -16.02
CA ILE A 179 -30.03 -9.72 -16.69
C ILE A 179 -30.74 -10.80 -15.86
N ILE A 180 -31.70 -10.39 -15.03
CA ILE A 180 -32.65 -11.35 -14.47
C ILE A 180 -33.47 -11.85 -15.66
N LEU A 181 -33.09 -12.99 -16.23
CA LEU A 181 -34.00 -13.75 -17.06
C LEU A 181 -35.14 -14.16 -16.14
N SER A 182 -36.27 -13.47 -16.26
CA SER A 182 -37.50 -13.84 -15.59
C SER A 182 -37.89 -15.24 -16.07
N LEU A 183 -37.50 -16.27 -15.31
CA LEU A 183 -38.10 -17.59 -15.40
C LEU A 183 -39.55 -17.41 -14.99
N ARG A 184 -40.43 -17.25 -15.98
CA ARG A 184 -41.87 -17.46 -15.79
C ARG A 184 -42.03 -18.92 -15.41
N ILE A 185 -42.11 -19.19 -14.12
CA ILE A 185 -42.66 -20.45 -13.62
C ILE A 185 -44.15 -20.38 -13.94
N THR A 186 -44.53 -20.86 -15.12
CA THR A 186 -45.93 -21.17 -15.40
C THR A 186 -46.27 -22.35 -14.50
N ALA A 187 -46.97 -22.09 -13.40
CA ALA A 187 -47.63 -23.12 -12.63
C ALA A 187 -48.69 -23.76 -13.54
N MET A 188 -48.38 -24.93 -14.10
CA MET A 188 -49.41 -25.85 -14.60
C MET A 188 -49.89 -26.65 -13.39
N CYS A 189 -51.01 -26.23 -12.82
CA CYS A 189 -51.85 -27.13 -12.06
C CYS A 189 -52.37 -28.21 -13.02
N LEU A 190 -52.06 -29.47 -12.72
CA LEU A 190 -52.86 -30.65 -13.06
C LEU A 190 -52.86 -31.57 -11.83
#